data_AF-A0A9Q1GZQ4-F1
#
_entry.id   AF-A0A9Q1GZQ4-F1
#
_cell.length_a   1.000
_cell.length_b   1.000
_cell.length_c   1.000
_cell.angle_alpha   90.00
_cell.angle_beta   90.00
_cell.angle_gamma   90.00
#
_symmetry.space_group_name_H-M   'P 1'
#
loop_
_entity.id
_entity.type
_entity.pdbx_description
1 polymer ?
#
loop_
_entity_poly.entity_id
_entity_poly.type
_entity_poly.pdbx_seq_one_letter_code
_entity_poly.pdbx_strand_id
1 'polypeptide(L)'
;MKAHCANKGPVLPASTSINRYLVEDCLYRIVHVYLDRKDCAAQLVGFHAKNRFPYHYMIVEVVFGSLFSLPSTKNIEVFYASLLLELCKLQPGFLPQVLAQATEMLYERVEGMNLTCMERFIRWFSHHLSNFQFRWSWDEWIDCTEKEPGHAKVIFIQEVLQRCLRGTGWKDEGGGDQIPALPISKKLIEAFKAKASVEQVEEILKQIPGPKKDDDSGEAEEAVSPLKIDVFVQSLLFLGQKSFSHTFSALAKFHSLLKKLGSNEESQIFMLRTIRDLWQNHQQMICVIIDKLIRTQIVSCPAVINWIFSEHMRQHFTEGFVWEILHGVLKKMNLEVLKLREELEEAREKKSKREEGEASGDEYDISNTTTESQIEKLQESYEAAQSEQKNLFLIIFQRFIILLTEHIISCESKGTSFQTNWFIHSIHRLEQIFILHFKQVVKYTSTLENLLFTSDTDPNLLKVFHQFCSLRA
;
A
#
# COMPACT_ATOMS: atom_id res chain seq x y z
N MET A 1 14.89 -12.54 -18.04
CA MET A 1 14.31 -11.64 -19.07
C MET A 1 15.11 -11.87 -20.36
N LYS A 2 14.68 -12.74 -21.29
CA LYS A 2 15.56 -13.15 -22.42
C LYS A 2 15.56 -12.15 -23.58
N ALA A 3 16.24 -11.02 -23.46
CA ALA A 3 16.41 -10.12 -24.59
C ALA A 3 17.17 -10.81 -25.74
N HIS A 4 16.54 -10.94 -26.91
CA HIS A 4 17.18 -11.47 -28.10
C HIS A 4 18.06 -10.38 -28.72
N CYS A 5 19.37 -10.49 -28.54
CA CYS A 5 20.32 -9.62 -29.21
C CYS A 5 20.27 -9.91 -30.72
N ALA A 6 19.86 -8.93 -31.53
CA ALA A 6 19.77 -9.09 -32.99
C ALA A 6 21.14 -9.45 -33.62
N ASN A 7 21.09 -10.17 -34.74
CA ASN A 7 22.14 -10.95 -35.44
C ASN A 7 23.49 -10.27 -35.84
N LYS A 8 23.87 -9.11 -35.29
CA LYS A 8 25.14 -8.42 -35.64
C LYS A 8 26.04 -8.07 -34.44
N GLY A 9 25.68 -8.49 -33.22
CA GLY A 9 26.43 -8.18 -31.99
C GLY A 9 27.09 -9.39 -31.31
N PRO A 10 27.85 -9.16 -30.22
CA PRO A 10 28.37 -10.24 -29.38
C PRO A 10 27.24 -11.14 -28.86
N VAL A 11 27.46 -12.45 -28.83
CA VAL A 11 26.45 -13.43 -28.41
C VAL A 11 26.26 -13.36 -26.89
N LEU A 12 25.00 -13.35 -26.45
CA LEU A 12 24.64 -13.39 -25.04
C LEU A 12 25.05 -14.76 -24.44
N PRO A 13 25.77 -14.81 -23.30
CA PRO A 13 26.09 -16.06 -22.63
C PRO A 13 24.82 -16.86 -22.29
N ALA A 14 24.87 -18.17 -22.49
CA ALA A 14 23.78 -19.08 -22.12
C ALA A 14 23.48 -18.99 -20.61
N SER A 15 22.22 -19.14 -20.21
CA SER A 15 21.78 -19.01 -18.81
C SER A 15 22.43 -20.03 -17.86
N THR A 16 22.88 -21.16 -18.38
CA THR A 16 23.57 -22.23 -17.63
C THR A 16 25.09 -22.06 -17.61
N SER A 17 25.63 -21.03 -18.26
CA SER A 17 27.08 -20.82 -18.36
C SER A 17 27.66 -20.14 -17.11
N ILE A 18 28.84 -20.57 -16.66
CA ILE A 18 29.59 -19.88 -15.60
C ILE A 18 29.92 -18.42 -15.97
N ASN A 19 30.16 -18.13 -17.25
CA ASN A 19 30.40 -16.76 -17.72
C ASN A 19 29.18 -15.87 -17.47
N ARG A 20 27.97 -16.43 -17.61
CA ARG A 20 26.72 -15.71 -17.33
C ARG A 20 26.63 -15.34 -15.86
N TYR A 21 26.79 -16.34 -15.00
CA TYR A 21 26.76 -16.16 -13.55
C TYR A 21 27.77 -15.12 -13.07
N LEU A 22 29.04 -15.22 -13.51
CA LEU A 22 30.10 -14.30 -13.07
C LEU A 22 29.83 -12.85 -13.49
N VAL A 23 29.36 -12.63 -14.71
CA VAL A 23 29.06 -11.27 -15.18
C VAL A 23 27.85 -10.71 -14.44
N GLU A 24 26.79 -11.49 -14.24
CA GLU A 24 25.63 -11.05 -13.47
C GLU A 24 25.99 -10.74 -12.02
N ASP A 25 26.78 -11.58 -11.34
CA ASP A 25 27.24 -11.33 -9.96
C ASP A 25 28.08 -10.06 -9.87
N CYS A 26 28.99 -9.82 -10.82
CA CYS A 26 29.75 -8.56 -10.87
C CYS A 26 28.85 -7.34 -11.04
N LEU A 27 27.95 -7.35 -12.03
CA LEU A 27 27.02 -6.24 -12.27
C LEU A 27 26.09 -6.02 -11.08
N TYR A 28 25.58 -7.10 -10.48
CA TYR A 28 24.75 -7.06 -9.28
C TYR A 28 25.48 -6.40 -8.12
N ARG A 29 26.75 -6.76 -7.89
CA ARG A 29 27.58 -6.09 -6.87
C ARG A 29 27.75 -4.61 -7.15
N ILE A 30 28.00 -4.20 -8.40
CA ILE A 30 28.10 -2.78 -8.77
C ILE A 30 26.79 -2.04 -8.43
N VAL A 31 25.63 -2.59 -8.82
CA VAL A 31 24.31 -2.00 -8.52
C VAL A 31 24.08 -1.81 -7.01
N HIS A 32 24.68 -2.65 -6.16
CA HIS A 32 24.43 -2.65 -4.73
C HIS A 32 25.55 -2.07 -3.86
N VAL A 33 26.72 -1.76 -4.44
CA VAL A 33 27.81 -1.06 -3.75
C VAL A 33 27.72 0.44 -3.96
N TYR A 34 27.37 0.88 -5.17
CA TYR A 34 27.30 2.31 -5.50
C TYR A 34 25.89 2.86 -5.27
N LEU A 35 25.72 3.62 -4.19
CA LEU A 35 24.44 4.27 -3.85
C LEU A 35 24.21 5.59 -4.62
N ASP A 36 25.27 6.22 -5.12
CA ASP A 36 25.14 7.33 -6.07
C ASP A 36 24.84 6.79 -7.47
N ARG A 37 23.73 7.26 -8.07
CA ARG A 37 23.26 6.76 -9.36
C ARG A 37 24.21 7.06 -10.53
N LYS A 38 24.95 8.17 -10.49
CA LYS A 38 25.88 8.56 -11.55
C LYS A 38 27.14 7.71 -11.49
N ASP A 39 27.68 7.54 -10.29
CA ASP A 39 28.83 6.67 -10.08
C ASP A 39 28.46 5.22 -10.44
N CYS A 40 27.31 4.74 -10.00
CA CYS A 40 26.81 3.41 -10.35
C CYS A 40 26.69 3.24 -11.87
N ALA A 41 26.06 4.19 -12.57
CA ALA A 41 25.91 4.14 -14.03
C ALA A 41 27.27 4.14 -14.74
N ALA A 42 28.23 4.98 -14.29
CA ALA A 42 29.57 5.04 -14.85
C ALA A 42 30.32 3.71 -14.67
N GLN A 43 30.21 3.08 -13.50
CA GLN A 43 30.84 1.77 -13.23
C GLN A 43 30.21 0.64 -14.04
N LEU A 44 28.88 0.64 -14.21
CA LEU A 44 28.18 -0.34 -15.04
C LEU A 44 28.58 -0.24 -16.51
N VAL A 45 28.62 0.98 -17.07
CA VAL A 45 29.05 1.21 -18.46
C VAL A 45 30.55 0.96 -18.64
N GLY A 46 31.35 1.24 -17.61
CA GLY A 46 32.79 0.98 -17.59
C GLY A 46 33.16 -0.49 -17.40
N PHE A 47 32.21 -1.36 -17.04
CA PHE A 47 32.46 -2.78 -16.80
C PHE A 47 32.83 -3.51 -18.10
N HIS A 48 34.01 -4.13 -18.11
CA HIS A 48 34.47 -4.98 -19.20
C HIS A 48 35.11 -6.25 -18.64
N ALA A 49 34.74 -7.39 -19.19
CA ALA A 49 35.38 -8.68 -18.91
C ALA A 49 36.26 -9.11 -20.10
N LYS A 50 37.05 -10.18 -19.91
CA LYS A 50 37.95 -10.71 -20.95
C LYS A 50 37.23 -11.08 -22.25
N ASN A 51 35.99 -11.56 -22.16
CA ASN A 51 35.16 -11.93 -23.30
C ASN A 51 34.21 -10.79 -23.66
N ARG A 52 34.06 -10.50 -24.96
CA ARG A 52 33.08 -9.50 -25.43
C ARG A 52 31.67 -10.07 -25.33
N PHE A 53 30.84 -9.46 -24.48
CA PHE A 53 29.44 -9.82 -24.30
C PHE A 53 28.54 -8.59 -24.54
N PRO A 54 27.24 -8.79 -24.79
CA PRO A 54 26.30 -7.69 -24.96
C PRO A 54 25.93 -7.07 -23.59
N TYR A 55 26.88 -6.35 -22.98
CA TYR A 55 26.77 -5.86 -21.60
C TYR A 55 25.55 -4.96 -21.37
N HIS A 56 25.14 -4.14 -22.33
CA HIS A 56 23.96 -3.29 -22.20
C HIS A 56 22.68 -4.09 -21.87
N TYR A 57 22.51 -5.25 -22.50
CA TYR A 57 21.39 -6.16 -22.20
C TYR A 57 21.50 -6.78 -20.81
N MET A 58 22.71 -7.20 -20.43
CA MET A 58 22.97 -7.80 -19.11
C MET A 58 22.78 -6.77 -17.99
N ILE A 59 23.17 -5.52 -18.20
CA ILE A 59 22.95 -4.42 -17.26
C ILE A 59 21.45 -4.20 -17.05
N VAL A 60 20.67 -4.07 -18.13
CA VAL A 60 19.21 -3.88 -18.04
C VAL A 60 18.55 -5.07 -17.34
N GLU A 61 18.97 -6.30 -17.67
CA GLU A 61 18.45 -7.51 -17.03
C GLU A 61 18.79 -7.59 -15.53
N VAL A 62 20.01 -7.23 -15.13
CA VAL A 62 20.41 -7.20 -13.71
C VAL A 62 19.65 -6.11 -12.96
N VAL A 63 19.50 -4.92 -13.53
CA VAL A 63 18.76 -3.82 -12.88
C VAL A 63 17.28 -4.19 -12.69
N PHE A 64 16.62 -4.76 -13.71
CA PHE A 64 15.25 -5.26 -13.55
C PHE A 64 15.18 -6.47 -12.61
N GLY A 65 16.16 -7.37 -12.63
CA GLY A 65 16.26 -8.48 -11.67
C GLY A 65 16.33 -7.99 -10.23
N SER A 66 17.13 -6.96 -9.96
CA SER A 66 17.22 -6.30 -8.65
C SER A 66 15.92 -5.58 -8.27
N LEU A 67 15.22 -4.93 -9.23
CA LEU A 67 13.92 -4.28 -8.99
C LEU A 67 12.81 -5.31 -8.69
N PHE A 68 12.82 -6.45 -9.36
CA PHE A 68 11.81 -7.51 -9.20
C PHE A 68 12.21 -8.58 -8.17
N SER A 69 13.28 -8.36 -7.41
CA SER A 69 13.73 -9.28 -6.36
C SER A 69 12.69 -9.41 -5.24
N LEU A 70 12.29 -10.64 -4.93
CA LEU A 70 11.41 -10.96 -3.80
C LEU A 70 12.25 -11.42 -2.60
N PRO A 71 11.83 -11.15 -1.35
CA PRO A 71 10.59 -10.47 -0.98
C PRO A 71 10.64 -8.94 -1.12
N SER A 72 11.82 -8.36 -1.02
CA SER A 72 12.04 -6.91 -1.09
C SER A 72 13.27 -6.59 -1.91
N THR A 73 13.29 -5.39 -2.51
CA THR A 73 14.47 -4.90 -3.20
C THR A 73 15.55 -4.51 -2.19
N LYS A 74 16.83 -4.71 -2.55
CA LYS A 74 17.95 -4.32 -1.68
C LYS A 74 18.10 -2.79 -1.57
N ASN A 75 17.97 -2.08 -2.68
CA ASN A 75 17.91 -0.61 -2.72
C ASN A 75 16.45 -0.15 -2.88
N ILE A 76 16.15 1.12 -2.55
CA ILE A 76 14.83 1.72 -2.75
C ILE A 76 14.41 1.70 -4.23
N GLU A 77 13.13 1.45 -4.53
CA GLU A 77 12.66 1.23 -5.92
C GLU A 77 13.00 2.39 -6.87
N VAL A 78 12.90 3.64 -6.39
CA VAL A 78 13.22 4.86 -7.17
C VAL A 78 14.69 4.93 -7.60
N PHE A 79 15.60 4.27 -6.88
CA PHE A 79 17.01 4.20 -7.26
C PHE A 79 17.16 3.57 -8.65
N TYR A 80 16.54 2.41 -8.88
CA TYR A 80 16.64 1.70 -10.16
C TYR A 80 16.03 2.50 -11.32
N ALA A 81 14.91 3.18 -11.09
CA ALA A 81 14.32 4.06 -12.08
C ALA A 81 15.28 5.18 -12.47
N SER A 82 15.89 5.84 -11.47
CA SER A 82 16.86 6.91 -11.70
C SER A 82 18.18 6.43 -12.32
N LEU A 83 18.60 5.21 -12.00
CA LEU A 83 19.78 4.56 -12.58
C LEU A 83 19.58 4.29 -14.07
N LEU A 84 18.41 3.77 -14.47
CA LEU A 84 18.09 3.53 -15.87
C LEU A 84 18.04 4.84 -16.67
N LEU A 85 17.50 5.92 -16.10
CA LEU A 85 17.56 7.25 -16.70
C LEU A 85 19.01 7.71 -16.93
N GLU A 86 19.89 7.50 -15.96
CA GLU A 86 21.29 7.89 -16.08
C GLU A 86 22.05 7.02 -17.09
N LEU A 87 21.77 5.72 -17.14
CA LEU A 87 22.30 4.80 -18.15
C LEU A 87 21.89 5.22 -19.58
N CYS A 88 20.64 5.66 -19.78
CA CYS A 88 20.18 6.21 -21.05
C CYS A 88 20.93 7.50 -21.46
N LYS A 89 21.31 8.35 -20.50
CA LYS A 89 22.12 9.55 -20.80
C LYS A 89 23.55 9.21 -21.18
N LEU A 90 24.16 8.24 -20.50
CA LEU A 90 25.53 7.82 -20.78
C LEU A 90 25.65 7.03 -22.09
N GLN A 91 24.60 6.34 -22.51
CA GLN A 91 24.59 5.46 -23.70
C GLN A 91 23.35 5.69 -24.59
N PRO A 92 23.14 6.90 -25.14
CA PRO A 92 21.91 7.28 -25.84
C PRO A 92 21.65 6.48 -27.13
N GLY A 93 22.71 5.94 -27.76
CA GLY A 93 22.60 5.17 -28.99
C GLY A 93 22.14 3.71 -28.81
N PHE A 94 22.17 3.17 -27.58
CA PHE A 94 21.91 1.75 -27.33
C PHE A 94 20.89 1.52 -26.21
N LEU A 95 21.10 2.13 -25.03
CA LEU A 95 20.31 1.84 -23.83
C LEU A 95 18.80 2.09 -23.98
N PRO A 96 18.34 3.19 -24.61
CA PRO A 96 16.91 3.41 -24.83
C PRO A 96 16.24 2.28 -25.62
N GLN A 97 16.90 1.73 -26.65
CA GLN A 97 16.36 0.65 -27.47
C GLN A 97 16.30 -0.67 -26.69
N VAL A 98 17.37 -0.99 -25.96
CA VAL A 98 17.41 -2.18 -25.10
C VAL A 98 16.33 -2.10 -24.02
N LEU A 99 16.14 -0.91 -23.44
CA LEU A 99 15.13 -0.67 -22.41
C LEU A 99 13.70 -0.78 -22.95
N ALA A 100 13.44 -0.24 -24.14
CA ALA A 100 12.15 -0.38 -24.81
C ALA A 100 11.83 -1.86 -25.11
N GLN A 101 12.79 -2.61 -25.68
CA GLN A 101 12.64 -4.05 -25.91
C GLN A 101 12.40 -4.83 -24.62
N ALA A 102 13.13 -4.50 -23.55
CA ALA A 102 12.96 -5.10 -22.25
C ALA A 102 11.55 -4.82 -21.68
N THR A 103 11.04 -3.61 -21.85
CA THR A 103 9.67 -3.21 -21.44
C THR A 103 8.62 -3.99 -22.19
N GLU A 104 8.77 -4.12 -23.51
CA GLU A 104 7.87 -4.91 -24.36
C GLU A 104 7.82 -6.37 -23.91
N MET A 105 8.99 -6.96 -23.68
CA MET A 105 9.10 -8.33 -23.19
C MET A 105 8.49 -8.55 -21.80
N LEU A 106 8.49 -7.54 -20.93
CA LEU A 106 7.84 -7.61 -19.62
C LEU A 106 6.33 -7.52 -19.75
N TYR A 107 5.84 -6.62 -20.60
CA TYR A 107 4.41 -6.45 -20.87
C TYR A 107 3.79 -7.74 -21.45
N GLU A 108 4.43 -8.34 -22.45
CA GLU A 108 4.00 -9.61 -23.04
C GLU A 108 3.97 -10.79 -22.06
N ARG A 109 4.65 -10.66 -20.91
CA ARG A 109 4.73 -11.70 -19.88
C ARG A 109 4.01 -11.32 -18.59
N VAL A 110 3.26 -10.23 -18.59
CA VAL A 110 2.64 -9.68 -17.37
C VAL A 110 1.62 -10.66 -16.76
N GLU A 111 0.97 -11.49 -17.58
CA GLU A 111 0.03 -12.53 -17.13
C GLU A 111 0.68 -13.56 -16.19
N GLY A 112 1.96 -13.89 -16.42
CA GLY A 112 2.73 -14.82 -15.59
C GLY A 112 3.59 -14.14 -14.53
N MET A 113 3.49 -12.82 -14.38
CA MET A 113 4.31 -12.04 -13.45
C MET A 113 3.70 -12.06 -12.05
N ASN A 114 4.51 -12.34 -11.02
CA ASN A 114 4.06 -12.17 -9.63
C ASN A 114 3.53 -10.75 -9.40
N LEU A 115 2.41 -10.62 -8.69
CA LEU A 115 1.73 -9.35 -8.49
C LEU A 115 2.62 -8.26 -7.87
N THR A 116 3.49 -8.62 -6.91
CA THR A 116 4.43 -7.67 -6.32
C THR A 116 5.40 -7.12 -7.37
N CYS A 117 5.87 -7.96 -8.29
CA CYS A 117 6.74 -7.54 -9.38
C CYS A 117 5.98 -6.69 -10.42
N MET A 118 4.73 -7.05 -10.72
CA MET A 118 3.87 -6.26 -11.63
C MET A 118 3.65 -4.84 -11.09
N GLU A 119 3.38 -4.69 -9.80
CA GLU A 119 3.23 -3.36 -9.20
C GLU A 119 4.50 -2.52 -9.25
N ARG A 120 5.67 -3.14 -9.03
CA ARG A 120 6.96 -2.46 -9.20
C ARG A 120 7.19 -2.05 -10.64
N PHE A 121 6.77 -2.89 -11.60
CA PHE A 121 6.83 -2.59 -13.02
C PHE A 121 5.93 -1.40 -13.38
N ILE A 122 4.69 -1.39 -12.89
CA ILE A 122 3.74 -0.27 -13.04
C ILE A 122 4.33 1.04 -12.48
N ARG A 123 4.88 1.02 -11.26
CA ARG A 123 5.49 2.20 -10.62
C ARG A 123 6.71 2.70 -11.39
N TRP A 124 7.59 1.78 -11.79
CA TRP A 124 8.77 2.13 -12.59
C TRP A 124 8.35 2.73 -13.94
N PHE A 125 7.44 2.09 -14.66
CA PHE A 125 7.07 2.49 -16.02
C PHE A 125 6.35 3.83 -16.04
N SER A 126 5.37 4.04 -15.15
CA SER A 126 4.71 5.34 -14.99
C SER A 126 5.69 6.47 -14.65
N HIS A 127 6.65 6.22 -13.75
CA HIS A 127 7.71 7.17 -13.46
C HIS A 127 8.63 7.43 -14.67
N HIS A 128 9.03 6.38 -15.38
CA HIS A 128 9.83 6.48 -16.59
C HIS A 128 9.14 7.35 -17.64
N LEU A 129 7.87 7.08 -17.94
CA LEU A 129 7.06 7.85 -18.88
C LEU A 129 7.01 9.34 -18.51
N SER A 130 6.83 9.67 -17.22
CA SER A 130 6.80 11.07 -16.77
C SER A 130 8.09 11.85 -17.07
N ASN A 131 9.23 11.17 -17.14
CA ASN A 131 10.52 11.77 -17.51
C ASN A 131 10.71 11.92 -19.03
N PHE A 132 9.88 11.25 -19.84
CA PHE A 132 9.92 11.28 -21.31
C PHE A 132 8.62 11.82 -21.92
N GLN A 133 7.96 12.77 -21.23
CA GLN A 133 6.75 13.45 -21.71
C GLN A 133 5.59 12.49 -22.02
N PHE A 134 5.52 11.37 -21.30
CA PHE A 134 4.49 10.32 -21.46
C PHE A 134 4.43 9.71 -22.87
N ARG A 135 5.55 9.76 -23.61
CA ARG A 135 5.65 9.17 -24.95
C ARG A 135 5.89 7.67 -24.87
N TRP A 136 5.00 6.90 -25.48
CA TRP A 136 5.13 5.47 -25.68
C TRP A 136 4.33 5.05 -26.93
N SER A 137 4.72 3.94 -27.56
CA SER A 137 4.00 3.35 -28.70
C SER A 137 2.77 2.58 -28.21
N TRP A 138 1.77 3.27 -27.66
CA TRP A 138 0.58 2.63 -27.08
C TRP A 138 -0.21 1.77 -28.07
N ASP A 139 -0.13 2.07 -29.37
CA ASP A 139 -0.75 1.29 -30.43
C ASP A 139 -0.23 -0.16 -30.49
N GLU A 140 0.99 -0.42 -30.02
CA GLU A 140 1.57 -1.78 -29.94
C GLU A 140 0.84 -2.64 -28.89
N TRP A 141 0.13 -2.02 -27.93
CA TRP A 141 -0.56 -2.68 -26.81
C TRP A 141 -2.08 -2.58 -26.91
N ILE A 142 -2.61 -2.29 -28.10
CA ILE A 142 -4.06 -2.10 -28.31
C ILE A 142 -4.87 -3.38 -28.07
N ASP A 143 -4.23 -4.55 -28.17
CA ASP A 143 -4.81 -5.88 -27.93
C ASP A 143 -5.43 -6.00 -26.53
N CYS A 144 -4.96 -5.21 -25.56
CA CYS A 144 -5.56 -5.20 -24.23
C CYS A 144 -7.02 -4.72 -24.20
N THR A 145 -7.44 -3.90 -25.16
CA THR A 145 -8.82 -3.37 -25.23
C THR A 145 -9.86 -4.44 -25.57
N GLU A 146 -9.41 -5.56 -26.15
CA GLU A 146 -10.26 -6.71 -26.50
C GLU A 146 -10.39 -7.72 -25.34
N LYS A 147 -9.66 -7.50 -24.24
CA LYS A 147 -9.60 -8.41 -23.09
C LYS A 147 -10.58 -8.00 -21.99
N GLU A 148 -10.94 -8.95 -21.14
CA GLU A 148 -11.82 -8.69 -20.00
C GLU A 148 -11.20 -7.68 -19.00
N PRO A 149 -12.02 -6.85 -18.30
CA PRO A 149 -11.51 -5.85 -17.35
C PRO A 149 -10.57 -6.39 -16.26
N GLY A 150 -10.72 -7.65 -15.85
CA GLY A 150 -9.88 -8.30 -14.84
C GLY A 150 -8.57 -8.88 -15.38
N HIS A 151 -8.31 -8.81 -16.68
CA HIS A 151 -7.13 -9.39 -17.29
C HIS A 151 -5.85 -8.62 -16.92
N ALA A 152 -4.73 -9.31 -16.67
CA ALA A 152 -3.47 -8.70 -16.18
C ALA A 152 -2.96 -7.54 -17.05
N LYS A 153 -2.94 -7.69 -18.39
CA LYS A 153 -2.62 -6.61 -19.34
C LYS A 153 -3.53 -5.38 -19.19
N VAL A 154 -4.83 -5.55 -18.97
CA VAL A 154 -5.79 -4.45 -18.79
C VAL A 154 -5.51 -3.72 -17.48
N ILE A 155 -5.38 -4.48 -16.39
CA ILE A 155 -5.04 -3.94 -15.07
C ILE A 155 -3.73 -3.16 -15.14
N PHE A 156 -2.71 -3.71 -15.79
CA PHE A 156 -1.41 -3.05 -15.94
C PHE A 156 -1.54 -1.67 -16.60
N ILE A 157 -2.23 -1.57 -17.74
CA ILE A 157 -2.41 -0.30 -18.46
C ILE A 157 -3.23 0.70 -17.65
N GLN A 158 -4.35 0.26 -17.06
CA GLN A 158 -5.19 1.12 -16.23
C GLN A 158 -4.39 1.71 -15.07
N GLU A 159 -3.64 0.88 -14.35
CA GLU A 159 -2.84 1.29 -13.20
C GLU A 159 -1.64 2.19 -13.58
N VAL A 160 -1.05 2.02 -14.76
CA VAL A 160 -0.01 2.90 -15.31
C VAL A 160 -0.60 4.26 -15.65
N LEU A 161 -1.72 4.29 -16.38
CA LEU A 161 -2.38 5.53 -16.79
C LEU A 161 -2.84 6.31 -15.56
N GLN A 162 -3.55 5.66 -14.62
CA GLN A 162 -3.97 6.26 -13.36
C GLN A 162 -2.79 6.90 -12.60
N ARG A 163 -1.61 6.27 -12.58
CA ARG A 163 -0.41 6.86 -11.96
C ARG A 163 0.17 8.03 -12.75
N CYS A 164 0.12 8.01 -14.07
CA CYS A 164 0.51 9.16 -14.89
C CYS A 164 -0.44 10.36 -14.66
N LEU A 165 -1.72 10.09 -14.42
CA LEU A 165 -2.72 11.11 -14.09
C LEU A 165 -2.41 11.79 -12.74
N ARG A 166 -1.90 11.06 -11.74
CA ARG A 166 -1.53 11.64 -10.43
C ARG A 166 -0.43 12.72 -10.52
N GLY A 167 0.39 12.71 -11.59
CA GLY A 167 1.47 13.68 -11.81
C GLY A 167 1.11 14.85 -12.74
N THR A 168 -0.02 14.76 -13.43
CA THR A 168 -0.52 15.79 -14.35
C THR A 168 -1.77 16.38 -13.71
N GLY A 169 -1.67 17.53 -13.03
CA GLY A 169 -2.79 18.06 -12.25
C GLY A 169 -4.12 18.04 -13.01
N TRP A 170 -5.01 17.08 -12.67
CA TRP A 170 -6.34 16.99 -13.26
C TRP A 170 -7.19 18.12 -12.73
N LYS A 171 -7.78 18.88 -13.65
CA LYS A 171 -8.86 19.82 -13.38
C LYS A 171 -10.16 19.10 -13.63
N ASP A 172 -10.99 19.03 -12.61
CA ASP A 172 -12.33 18.46 -12.70
C ASP A 172 -13.25 19.44 -13.45
N GLU A 173 -13.87 18.98 -14.54
CA GLU A 173 -15.04 19.63 -15.13
C GLU A 173 -16.28 18.92 -14.58
N GLY A 174 -17.05 19.66 -13.79
CA GLY A 174 -18.08 19.14 -12.90
C GLY A 174 -19.18 18.32 -13.58
N GLY A 175 -19.57 17.26 -12.88
CA GLY A 175 -20.83 16.55 -13.08
C GLY A 175 -21.47 16.32 -11.71
N GLY A 176 -22.27 17.28 -11.25
CA GLY A 176 -23.07 17.13 -10.04
C GLY A 176 -24.48 16.67 -10.42
N ASP A 177 -24.83 15.43 -10.09
CA ASP A 177 -26.22 14.98 -10.02
C ASP A 177 -26.63 14.70 -8.57
N GLN A 178 -27.91 14.96 -8.31
CA GLN A 178 -28.50 15.28 -7.01
C GLN A 178 -28.58 14.10 -6.03
N ILE A 179 -28.24 14.35 -4.75
CA ILE A 179 -28.45 13.42 -3.61
C ILE A 179 -29.50 14.01 -2.64
N PRO A 180 -30.41 13.21 -2.04
CA PRO A 180 -31.52 13.69 -1.21
C PRO A 180 -31.10 14.06 0.23
N ALA A 181 -30.55 15.26 0.43
CA ALA A 181 -30.42 15.92 1.75
C ALA A 181 -30.27 17.46 1.64
N LEU A 182 -30.76 18.03 0.54
CA LEU A 182 -30.44 19.38 0.06
C LEU A 182 -30.60 20.53 1.07
N PRO A 183 -31.64 20.60 1.93
CA PRO A 183 -31.82 21.76 2.80
C PRO A 183 -30.75 21.88 3.89
N ILE A 184 -30.35 20.76 4.49
CA ILE A 184 -29.38 20.74 5.59
C ILE A 184 -27.95 20.79 5.04
N SER A 185 -27.66 20.10 3.93
CA SER A 185 -26.37 20.23 3.24
C SER A 185 -26.11 21.67 2.78
N LYS A 186 -27.12 22.37 2.23
CA LYS A 186 -27.00 23.81 1.89
C LYS A 186 -26.71 24.67 3.12
N LYS A 187 -27.42 24.46 4.24
CA LYS A 187 -27.16 25.16 5.51
C LYS A 187 -25.75 24.91 6.04
N LEU A 188 -25.24 23.68 5.96
CA LEU A 188 -23.88 23.35 6.37
C LEU A 188 -22.84 24.01 5.47
N ILE A 189 -23.04 23.97 4.15
CA ILE A 189 -22.15 24.62 3.19
C ILE A 189 -22.10 26.14 3.44
N GLU A 190 -23.24 26.77 3.71
CA GLU A 190 -23.32 28.19 4.08
C GLU A 190 -22.61 28.47 5.41
N ALA A 191 -22.83 27.64 6.44
CA ALA A 191 -22.16 27.77 7.73
C ALA A 191 -20.63 27.65 7.61
N PHE A 192 -20.15 26.67 6.84
CA PHE A 192 -18.72 26.51 6.59
C PHE A 192 -18.12 27.68 5.80
N LYS A 193 -18.82 28.19 4.77
CA LYS A 193 -18.41 29.40 4.02
C LYS A 193 -18.36 30.64 4.93
N ALA A 194 -19.28 30.74 5.89
CA ALA A 194 -19.29 31.76 6.92
C ALA A 194 -18.24 31.55 8.03
N LYS A 195 -17.35 30.55 7.89
CA LYS A 195 -16.32 30.17 8.87
C LYS A 195 -16.89 29.83 10.26
N ALA A 196 -18.09 29.27 10.32
CA ALA A 196 -18.76 28.87 11.56
C ALA A 196 -17.85 28.07 12.52
N SER A 197 -18.13 28.21 13.81
CA SER A 197 -17.45 27.47 14.88
C SER A 197 -17.88 25.99 14.87
N VAL A 198 -17.15 25.15 15.60
CA VAL A 198 -17.45 23.73 15.69
C VAL A 198 -18.83 23.50 16.31
N GLU A 199 -19.17 24.28 17.33
CA GLU A 199 -20.45 24.21 18.06
C GLU A 199 -21.64 24.61 17.18
N GLN A 200 -21.47 25.63 16.33
CA GLN A 200 -22.51 26.06 15.38
C GLN A 200 -22.81 24.97 14.35
N VAL A 201 -21.77 24.30 13.86
CA VAL A 201 -21.93 23.18 12.92
C VAL A 201 -22.57 21.98 13.60
N GLU A 202 -22.20 21.69 14.85
CA GLU A 202 -22.82 20.63 15.65
C GLU A 202 -24.31 20.85 15.86
N GLU A 203 -24.72 22.10 16.14
CA GLU A 203 -26.13 22.44 16.33
C GLU A 203 -26.96 22.26 15.06
N ILE A 204 -26.37 22.51 13.89
CA ILE A 204 -27.00 22.20 12.59
C ILE A 204 -27.15 20.68 12.42
N LEU A 205 -26.16 19.88 12.83
CA LEU A 205 -26.22 18.41 12.73
C LEU A 205 -27.26 17.80 13.66
N LYS A 206 -27.56 18.41 14.81
CA LYS A 206 -28.64 17.96 15.71
C LYS A 206 -30.03 18.05 15.07
N GLN A 207 -30.21 18.91 14.06
CA GLN A 207 -31.48 19.05 13.33
C GLN A 207 -31.77 17.85 12.40
N ILE A 208 -30.78 16.99 12.14
CA ILE A 208 -30.96 15.76 11.35
C ILE A 208 -31.64 14.71 12.24
N PRO A 209 -32.80 14.15 11.82
CA PRO A 209 -33.49 13.10 12.57
C PRO A 209 -32.54 11.93 12.87
N GLY A 210 -32.49 11.51 14.14
CA GLY A 210 -31.88 10.23 14.51
C GLY A 210 -32.76 9.06 14.08
N PRO A 211 -32.23 7.82 14.04
CA PRO A 211 -33.08 6.64 13.94
C PRO A 211 -34.15 6.69 15.03
N LYS A 212 -35.43 6.45 14.67
CA LYS A 212 -36.55 6.47 15.62
C LYS A 212 -36.27 5.45 16.72
N LYS A 213 -36.36 5.87 17.98
CA LYS A 213 -36.37 4.96 19.13
C LYS A 213 -37.70 4.20 19.10
N ASP A 214 -37.66 2.87 19.06
CA ASP A 214 -38.78 2.08 19.57
C ASP A 214 -38.69 2.17 21.10
N ASP A 215 -39.77 2.63 21.72
CA ASP A 215 -39.82 3.16 23.11
C ASP A 215 -39.65 2.11 24.23
N ASP A 216 -39.15 0.90 23.95
CA ASP A 216 -39.25 -0.24 24.90
C ASP A 216 -37.94 -1.00 25.21
N SER A 217 -36.76 -0.48 24.87
CA SER A 217 -35.49 -1.01 25.36
C SER A 217 -34.67 0.06 26.07
N GLY A 218 -34.76 0.04 27.40
CA GLY A 218 -33.84 0.77 28.26
C GLY A 218 -32.40 0.33 28.01
N GLU A 219 -31.51 1.32 27.88
CA GLU A 219 -30.06 1.19 27.70
C GLU A 219 -29.58 0.76 26.30
N ALA A 220 -29.62 1.68 25.34
CA ALA A 220 -28.74 1.65 24.17
C ALA A 220 -28.10 3.04 23.97
N GLU A 221 -26.77 3.09 23.89
CA GLU A 221 -26.02 4.28 23.48
C GLU A 221 -26.65 4.92 22.23
N GLU A 222 -26.73 6.25 22.17
CA GLU A 222 -27.25 6.96 21.00
C GLU A 222 -26.46 6.58 19.73
N ALA A 223 -26.97 5.60 18.98
CA ALA A 223 -26.37 5.19 17.72
C ALA A 223 -26.27 6.40 16.77
N VAL A 224 -25.05 6.71 16.33
CA VAL A 224 -24.80 7.83 15.42
C VAL A 224 -25.54 7.58 14.11
N SER A 225 -26.47 8.48 13.76
CA SER A 225 -27.25 8.37 12.52
C SER A 225 -26.33 8.36 11.30
N PRO A 226 -26.39 7.36 10.42
CA PRO A 226 -25.60 7.32 9.19
C PRO A 226 -25.78 8.58 8.33
N LEU A 227 -27.00 9.12 8.31
CA LEU A 227 -27.32 10.36 7.59
C LEU A 227 -26.57 11.58 8.13
N LYS A 228 -26.27 11.64 9.43
CA LYS A 228 -25.45 12.72 10.02
C LYS A 228 -24.01 12.64 9.52
N ILE A 229 -23.45 11.43 9.47
CA ILE A 229 -22.10 11.20 8.96
C ILE A 229 -22.04 11.57 7.48
N ASP A 230 -22.99 11.08 6.69
CA ASP A 230 -23.06 11.30 5.24
C ASP A 230 -23.08 12.79 4.90
N VAL A 231 -24.08 13.50 5.41
CA VAL A 231 -24.30 14.93 5.13
C VAL A 231 -23.13 15.78 5.61
N PHE A 232 -22.55 15.48 6.77
CA PHE A 232 -21.41 16.21 7.30
C PHE A 232 -20.13 15.99 6.49
N VAL A 233 -19.77 14.73 6.25
CA VAL A 233 -18.52 14.35 5.57
C VAL A 233 -18.55 14.83 4.13
N GLN A 234 -19.66 14.63 3.41
CA GLN A 234 -19.81 15.14 2.04
C GLN A 234 -19.67 16.66 1.99
N SER A 235 -20.39 17.39 2.85
CA SER A 235 -20.36 18.86 2.85
C SER A 235 -18.98 19.43 3.23
N LEU A 236 -18.30 18.79 4.18
CA LEU A 236 -16.96 19.20 4.63
C LEU A 236 -15.91 18.99 3.54
N LEU A 237 -15.89 17.81 2.93
CA LEU A 237 -14.88 17.45 1.92
C LEU A 237 -15.13 18.15 0.58
N PHE A 238 -16.39 18.41 0.22
CA PHE A 238 -16.73 19.25 -0.92
C PHE A 238 -16.15 20.66 -0.80
N LEU A 239 -16.08 21.24 0.40
CA LEU A 239 -15.45 22.55 0.59
C LEU A 239 -13.92 22.48 0.61
N GLY A 240 -13.36 21.34 1.01
CA GLY A 240 -11.92 21.08 0.97
C GLY A 240 -11.38 20.75 -0.43
N GLN A 241 -12.24 20.48 -1.41
CA GLN A 241 -11.87 19.85 -2.70
C GLN A 241 -10.81 20.59 -3.52
N LYS A 242 -10.57 21.87 -3.27
CA LYS A 242 -9.64 22.71 -4.04
C LYS A 242 -8.19 22.19 -4.03
N SER A 243 -7.73 21.66 -2.90
CA SER A 243 -6.41 21.02 -2.80
C SER A 243 -6.30 20.17 -1.53
N PHE A 244 -5.32 19.27 -1.48
CA PHE A 244 -5.05 18.46 -0.27
C PHE A 244 -4.89 19.33 0.98
N SER A 245 -4.23 20.47 0.88
CA SER A 245 -4.06 21.39 2.02
C SER A 245 -5.39 21.93 2.53
N HIS A 246 -6.34 22.30 1.65
CA HIS A 246 -7.66 22.77 2.07
C HIS A 246 -8.45 21.66 2.78
N THR A 247 -8.42 20.44 2.25
CA THR A 247 -9.03 19.28 2.92
C THR A 247 -8.39 18.99 4.26
N PHE A 248 -7.06 19.04 4.39
CA PHE A 248 -6.39 18.84 5.66
C PHE A 248 -6.73 19.91 6.69
N SER A 249 -6.81 21.18 6.29
CA SER A 249 -7.25 22.26 7.17
C SER A 249 -8.71 22.06 7.61
N ALA A 250 -9.58 21.60 6.71
CA ALA A 250 -10.97 21.30 7.03
C ALA A 250 -11.09 20.13 8.04
N LEU A 251 -10.39 19.02 7.80
CA LEU A 251 -10.33 17.87 8.71
C LEU A 251 -9.77 18.25 10.09
N ALA A 252 -8.73 19.09 10.13
CA ALA A 252 -8.14 19.55 11.38
C ALA A 252 -9.11 20.46 12.16
N LYS A 253 -9.78 21.40 11.48
CA LYS A 253 -10.72 22.33 12.13
C LYS A 253 -11.89 21.60 12.80
N PHE A 254 -12.42 20.55 12.17
CA PHE A 254 -13.58 19.81 12.68
C PHE A 254 -13.24 18.42 13.23
N HIS A 255 -12.00 18.25 13.69
CA HIS A 255 -11.49 16.97 14.22
C HIS A 255 -12.36 16.39 15.35
N SER A 256 -12.78 17.22 16.31
CA SER A 256 -13.61 16.78 17.44
C SER A 256 -14.97 16.24 17.01
N LEU A 257 -15.62 16.86 16.02
CA LEU A 257 -16.87 16.35 15.45
C LEU A 257 -16.67 15.07 14.65
N LEU A 258 -15.59 14.99 13.85
CA LEU A 258 -15.25 13.76 13.14
C LEU A 258 -15.03 12.59 14.10
N LYS A 259 -14.34 12.83 15.22
CA LYS A 259 -14.17 11.85 16.31
C LYS A 259 -15.50 11.46 16.95
N LYS A 260 -16.38 12.42 17.22
CA LYS A 260 -17.70 12.17 17.80
C LYS A 260 -18.60 11.36 16.85
N LEU A 261 -18.55 11.67 15.56
CA LEU A 261 -19.31 10.96 14.53
C LEU A 261 -18.73 9.56 14.25
N GLY A 262 -17.42 9.37 14.39
CA GLY A 262 -16.73 8.08 14.26
C GLY A 262 -16.52 7.36 15.60
N SER A 263 -17.47 7.48 16.53
CA SER A 263 -17.33 6.96 17.91
C SER A 263 -17.20 5.43 17.98
N ASN A 264 -17.83 4.71 17.05
CA ASN A 264 -17.77 3.26 16.94
C ASN A 264 -17.26 2.81 15.56
N GLU A 265 -16.88 1.54 15.45
CA GLU A 265 -16.30 0.97 14.24
C GLU A 265 -17.27 1.02 13.04
N GLU A 266 -18.56 0.75 13.24
CA GLU A 266 -19.56 0.82 12.17
C GLU A 266 -19.65 2.22 11.56
N SER A 267 -19.63 3.25 12.40
CA SER A 267 -19.65 4.65 11.99
C SER A 267 -18.36 5.05 11.27
N GLN A 268 -17.21 4.53 11.70
CA GLN A 268 -15.94 4.70 10.99
C GLN A 268 -15.99 4.05 9.60
N ILE A 269 -16.52 2.82 9.48
CA ILE A 269 -16.69 2.14 8.19
C ILE A 269 -17.66 2.91 7.29
N PHE A 270 -18.77 3.42 7.84
CA PHE A 270 -19.72 4.22 7.09
C PHE A 270 -19.09 5.54 6.59
N MET A 271 -18.27 6.20 7.42
CA MET A 271 -17.49 7.37 7.03
C MET A 271 -16.54 7.05 5.87
N LEU A 272 -15.82 5.92 5.92
CA LEU A 272 -14.92 5.49 4.85
C LEU A 272 -15.66 5.22 3.54
N ARG A 273 -16.86 4.62 3.61
CA ARG A 273 -17.75 4.44 2.44
C ARG A 273 -18.14 5.79 1.82
N THR A 274 -18.59 6.71 2.65
CA THR A 274 -18.97 8.07 2.23
C THR A 274 -17.81 8.77 1.50
N ILE A 275 -16.59 8.65 2.03
CA ILE A 275 -15.39 9.25 1.42
C ILE A 275 -15.09 8.63 0.06
N ARG A 276 -15.19 7.31 -0.06
CA ARG A 276 -14.96 6.60 -1.33
C ARG A 276 -15.98 7.00 -2.38
N ASP A 277 -17.26 7.06 -2.01
CA ASP A 277 -18.33 7.39 -2.94
C ASP A 277 -18.22 8.85 -3.41
N LEU A 278 -17.85 9.77 -2.52
CA LEU A 278 -17.58 11.16 -2.87
C LEU A 278 -16.40 11.33 -3.84
N TRP A 279 -15.33 10.54 -3.66
CA TRP A 279 -14.09 10.66 -4.41
C TRP A 279 -13.86 9.50 -5.38
N GLN A 280 -14.93 8.89 -5.90
CA GLN A 280 -14.87 7.71 -6.77
C GLN A 280 -13.94 7.89 -7.98
N ASN A 281 -13.83 9.12 -8.51
CA ASN A 281 -12.97 9.45 -9.65
C ASN A 281 -11.57 9.93 -9.25
N HIS A 282 -11.26 10.05 -7.95
CA HIS A 282 -10.01 10.58 -7.43
C HIS A 282 -9.38 9.66 -6.37
N GLN A 283 -8.92 8.49 -6.80
CA GLN A 283 -8.28 7.48 -5.94
C GLN A 283 -7.16 8.03 -5.03
N GLN A 284 -6.30 8.92 -5.52
CA GLN A 284 -5.23 9.52 -4.70
C GLN A 284 -5.77 10.34 -3.53
N MET A 285 -6.89 11.06 -3.74
CA MET A 285 -7.54 11.82 -2.68
C MET A 285 -8.10 10.89 -1.60
N ILE A 286 -8.66 9.75 -1.99
CA ILE A 286 -9.09 8.70 -1.06
C ILE A 286 -7.91 8.23 -0.21
N CYS A 287 -6.79 7.83 -0.82
CA CYS A 287 -5.61 7.36 -0.09
C CYS A 287 -5.11 8.41 0.93
N VAL A 288 -5.04 9.67 0.50
CA VAL A 288 -4.52 10.78 1.31
C VAL A 288 -5.47 11.14 2.46
N ILE A 289 -6.78 11.16 2.23
CA ILE A 289 -7.77 11.39 3.28
C ILE A 289 -7.71 10.25 4.30
N ILE A 290 -7.73 8.99 3.86
CA ILE A 290 -7.72 7.84 4.76
C ILE A 290 -6.45 7.80 5.61
N ASP A 291 -5.26 8.03 5.01
CA ASP A 291 -4.01 8.17 5.76
C ASP A 291 -4.11 9.28 6.83
N LYS A 292 -4.70 10.43 6.47
CA LYS A 292 -4.89 11.54 7.41
C LYS A 292 -5.86 11.18 8.56
N LEU A 293 -6.96 10.49 8.27
CA LEU A 293 -7.92 10.03 9.28
C LEU A 293 -7.27 9.03 10.25
N ILE A 294 -6.47 8.10 9.75
CA ILE A 294 -5.71 7.14 10.58
C ILE A 294 -4.67 7.86 11.45
N ARG A 295 -3.94 8.85 10.92
CA ARG A 295 -2.92 9.60 11.68
C ARG A 295 -3.53 10.49 12.77
N THR A 296 -4.71 11.03 12.52
CA THR A 296 -5.47 11.84 13.49
C THR A 296 -6.37 11.01 14.38
N GLN A 297 -6.25 9.67 14.29
CA GLN A 297 -7.02 8.67 15.03
C GLN A 297 -8.54 8.77 14.82
N ILE A 298 -9.03 9.51 13.82
CA ILE A 298 -10.48 9.60 13.55
C ILE A 298 -11.03 8.21 13.18
N VAL A 299 -10.25 7.44 12.43
CA VAL A 299 -10.54 6.03 12.13
C VAL A 299 -9.43 5.14 12.66
N SER A 300 -9.81 3.95 13.13
CA SER A 300 -8.89 2.93 13.62
C SER A 300 -8.34 2.07 12.47
N CYS A 301 -7.17 1.46 12.65
CA CYS A 301 -6.60 0.54 11.67
C CYS A 301 -7.53 -0.66 11.37
N PRO A 302 -8.14 -1.33 12.37
CA PRO A 302 -9.11 -2.39 12.14
C PRO A 302 -10.32 -1.95 11.31
N ALA A 303 -10.89 -0.76 11.57
CA ALA A 303 -12.02 -0.25 10.80
C ALA A 303 -11.68 -0.08 9.32
N VAL A 304 -10.48 0.40 8.99
CA VAL A 304 -10.03 0.52 7.59
C VAL A 304 -9.90 -0.85 6.93
N ILE A 305 -9.33 -1.84 7.64
CA ILE A 305 -9.25 -3.21 7.12
C ILE A 305 -10.65 -3.79 6.91
N ASN A 306 -11.53 -3.72 7.91
CA ASN A 306 -12.89 -4.24 7.80
C ASN A 306 -13.71 -3.55 6.70
N TRP A 307 -13.47 -2.25 6.45
CA TRP A 307 -14.03 -1.55 5.31
C TRP A 307 -13.52 -2.09 3.96
N ILE A 308 -12.21 -2.31 3.81
CA ILE A 308 -11.59 -2.86 2.59
C ILE A 308 -12.16 -4.23 2.24
N PHE A 309 -12.38 -5.10 3.23
CA PHE A 309 -12.96 -6.44 3.04
C PHE A 309 -14.49 -6.46 3.09
N SER A 310 -15.15 -5.31 3.13
CA SER A 310 -16.62 -5.26 3.15
C SER A 310 -17.21 -5.55 1.78
N GLU A 311 -18.45 -6.04 1.74
CA GLU A 311 -19.16 -6.37 0.49
C GLU A 311 -19.22 -5.17 -0.48
N HIS A 312 -19.33 -3.94 0.05
CA HIS A 312 -19.35 -2.71 -0.74
C HIS A 312 -18.04 -2.43 -1.50
N MET A 313 -16.92 -3.00 -1.05
CA MET A 313 -15.61 -2.86 -1.66
C MET A 313 -15.27 -4.03 -2.60
N ARG A 314 -16.10 -5.08 -2.67
CA ARG A 314 -15.84 -6.29 -3.45
C ARG A 314 -15.55 -6.00 -4.93
N GLN A 315 -16.31 -5.09 -5.54
CA GLN A 315 -16.14 -4.68 -6.94
C GLN A 315 -14.87 -3.84 -7.19
N HIS A 316 -14.33 -3.19 -6.17
CA HIS A 316 -13.12 -2.36 -6.24
C HIS A 316 -11.89 -3.10 -5.70
N PHE A 317 -12.05 -4.34 -5.24
CA PHE A 317 -11.01 -5.08 -4.53
C PHE A 317 -9.78 -5.35 -5.39
N THR A 318 -9.88 -5.26 -6.72
CA THR A 318 -8.75 -5.40 -7.65
C THR A 318 -8.02 -4.09 -7.95
N GLU A 319 -8.56 -2.94 -7.51
CA GLU A 319 -7.97 -1.62 -7.78
C GLU A 319 -6.76 -1.34 -6.88
N GLY A 320 -5.70 -0.77 -7.45
CA GLY A 320 -4.43 -0.56 -6.76
C GLY A 320 -4.51 0.35 -5.54
N PHE A 321 -5.41 1.34 -5.53
CA PHE A 321 -5.55 2.28 -4.41
C PHE A 321 -6.00 1.59 -3.10
N VAL A 322 -6.82 0.53 -3.21
CA VAL A 322 -7.28 -0.27 -2.06
C VAL A 322 -6.08 -0.89 -1.34
N TRP A 323 -5.14 -1.43 -2.10
CA TRP A 323 -3.94 -2.08 -1.57
C TRP A 323 -2.87 -1.09 -1.15
N GLU A 324 -2.79 0.08 -1.79
CA GLU A 324 -1.98 1.20 -1.29
C GLU A 324 -2.43 1.62 0.11
N ILE A 325 -3.74 1.67 0.37
CA ILE A 325 -4.29 1.95 1.70
C ILE A 325 -3.93 0.83 2.69
N LEU A 326 -4.22 -0.44 2.35
CA LEU A 326 -3.95 -1.58 3.23
C LEU A 326 -2.47 -1.68 3.62
N HIS A 327 -1.57 -1.60 2.63
CA HIS A 327 -0.14 -1.63 2.90
C HIS A 327 0.33 -0.37 3.64
N GLY A 328 -0.31 0.78 3.42
CA GLY A 328 -0.09 2.00 4.21
C GLY A 328 -0.42 1.80 5.69
N VAL A 329 -1.56 1.18 6.01
CA VAL A 329 -1.98 0.83 7.37
C VAL A 329 -0.95 -0.10 8.03
N LEU A 330 -0.59 -1.20 7.35
CA LEU A 330 0.40 -2.15 7.86
C LEU A 330 1.77 -1.51 8.08
N LYS A 331 2.22 -0.65 7.14
CA LYS A 331 3.49 0.07 7.26
C LYS A 331 3.49 1.00 8.47
N LYS A 332 2.40 1.74 8.71
CA LYS A 332 2.26 2.61 9.88
C LYS A 332 2.41 1.80 11.17
N MET A 333 1.67 0.71 11.29
CA MET A 333 1.72 -0.19 12.46
C MET A 333 3.11 -0.78 12.69
N ASN A 334 3.78 -1.22 11.61
CA ASN A 334 5.14 -1.73 11.68
C ASN A 334 6.17 -0.69 12.14
N LEU A 335 6.03 0.55 11.67
CA LEU A 335 6.91 1.65 12.07
C LEU A 335 6.69 2.05 13.53
N GLU A 336 5.45 2.02 14.02
CA GLU A 336 5.12 2.31 15.42
C GLU A 336 5.76 1.31 16.39
N VAL A 337 5.61 0.01 16.12
CA VAL A 337 6.27 -1.05 16.90
C VAL A 337 7.80 -0.94 16.85
N LEU A 338 8.36 -0.63 15.67
CA LEU A 338 9.81 -0.48 15.53
C LEU A 338 10.33 0.71 16.36
N LYS A 339 9.64 1.85 16.28
CA LYS A 339 10.03 3.06 17.02
C LYS A 339 9.97 2.84 18.54
N LEU A 340 8.89 2.24 19.05
CA LEU A 340 8.77 1.93 20.48
C LEU A 340 9.84 0.95 20.94
N ARG A 341 10.22 -0.01 20.09
CA ARG A 341 11.33 -0.93 20.38
C ARG A 341 12.66 -0.19 20.49
N GLU A 342 12.97 0.69 19.54
CA GLU A 342 14.21 1.48 19.55
C GLU A 342 14.28 2.39 20.78
N GLU A 343 13.19 3.07 21.12
CA GLU A 343 13.09 3.92 22.32
C GLU A 343 13.28 3.12 23.63
N LEU A 344 12.73 1.90 23.69
CA LEU A 344 12.88 1.00 24.84
C LEU A 344 14.32 0.49 25.00
N GLU A 345 14.97 0.06 23.91
CA GLU A 345 16.37 -0.39 23.94
C GLU A 345 17.30 0.76 24.35
N GLU A 346 17.10 1.97 23.80
CA GLU A 346 17.86 3.16 24.20
C GLU A 346 17.68 3.51 25.69
N ALA A 347 16.47 3.37 26.23
CA ALA A 347 16.21 3.62 27.64
C ALA A 347 16.90 2.58 28.54
N ARG A 348 16.91 1.31 28.14
CA ARG A 348 17.61 0.22 28.83
C ARG A 348 19.12 0.40 28.81
N GLU A 349 19.70 0.77 27.67
CA GLU A 349 21.13 1.07 27.55
C GLU A 349 21.55 2.26 28.42
N LYS A 350 20.73 3.31 28.48
CA LYS A 350 20.99 4.48 29.35
C LYS A 350 20.95 4.11 30.83
N LYS A 351 20.06 3.19 31.24
CA LYS A 351 20.02 2.66 32.60
C LYS A 351 21.29 1.86 32.92
N SER A 352 21.66 0.90 32.08
CA SER A 352 22.86 0.07 32.27
C SER A 352 24.14 0.91 32.38
N LYS A 353 24.32 1.94 31.55
CA LYS A 353 25.47 2.85 31.63
C LYS A 353 25.50 3.69 32.92
N ARG A 354 24.34 3.99 33.51
CA ARG A 354 24.25 4.72 34.79
C ARG A 354 24.57 3.82 35.97
N GLU A 355 24.17 2.55 35.91
CA GLU A 355 24.49 1.55 36.95
C GLU A 355 25.98 1.19 36.97
N GLU A 356 26.67 1.27 35.82
CA GLU A 356 28.13 1.07 35.72
C GLU A 356 28.96 2.29 36.20
N GLY A 357 28.36 3.48 36.27
CA GLY A 357 29.02 4.68 36.80
C GLY A 357 28.74 4.84 38.29
N GLU A 358 29.75 4.74 39.14
CA GLU A 358 29.63 4.95 40.61
C GLU A 358 29.08 6.35 40.94
N ALA A 359 27.76 6.48 41.02
CA ALA A 359 27.08 7.62 41.61
C ALA A 359 26.21 7.10 42.75
N SER A 360 26.55 7.44 43.99
CA SER A 360 25.80 7.05 45.18
C SER A 360 25.28 8.29 45.91
N GLY A 361 23.99 8.27 46.27
CA GLY A 361 23.31 9.34 47.01
C GLY A 361 21.79 9.33 46.80
N ASP A 362 21.03 10.02 47.66
CA ASP A 362 19.55 10.04 47.61
C ASP A 362 18.99 10.63 46.29
N GLU A 363 19.71 11.55 45.65
CA GLU A 363 19.37 12.05 44.30
C GLU A 363 19.53 10.98 43.21
N TYR A 364 20.49 10.06 43.38
CA TYR A 364 20.69 8.94 42.46
C TYR A 364 19.51 7.96 42.54
N ASP A 365 19.07 7.59 43.74
CA ASP A 365 17.95 6.66 43.94
C ASP A 365 16.63 7.19 43.36
N ILE A 366 16.28 8.45 43.61
CA ILE A 366 15.06 9.07 43.04
C ILE A 366 15.12 9.11 41.50
N SER A 367 16.28 9.44 40.94
CA SER A 367 16.47 9.48 39.48
C SER A 367 16.41 8.09 38.84
N ASN A 368 16.89 7.06 39.54
CA ASN A 368 16.88 5.68 39.07
C ASN A 368 15.46 5.10 39.09
N THR A 369 14.70 5.30 40.18
CA THR A 369 13.28 4.93 40.27
C THR A 369 12.44 5.62 39.18
N THR A 370 12.71 6.89 38.87
CA THR A 370 12.03 7.62 37.80
C THR A 370 12.34 7.02 36.41
N THR A 371 13.59 6.62 36.19
CA THR A 371 14.03 5.98 34.94
C THR A 371 13.42 4.58 34.78
N GLU A 372 13.31 3.83 35.87
CA GLU A 372 12.68 2.50 35.89
C GLU A 372 11.18 2.57 35.58
N SER A 373 10.46 3.51 36.19
CA SER A 373 9.05 3.76 35.87
C SER A 373 8.83 4.18 34.40
N GLN A 374 9.77 4.93 33.81
CA GLN A 374 9.72 5.29 32.39
C GLN A 374 9.94 4.07 31.49
N ILE A 375 10.88 3.18 31.84
CA ILE A 375 11.13 1.94 31.10
C ILE A 375 9.92 1.01 31.18
N GLU A 376 9.28 0.90 32.35
CA GLU A 376 8.06 0.10 32.53
C GLU A 376 6.92 0.60 31.63
N LYS A 377 6.66 1.92 31.62
CA LYS A 377 5.64 2.51 30.71
C LYS A 377 5.96 2.30 29.23
N LEU A 378 7.23 2.40 28.84
CA LEU A 378 7.65 2.12 27.46
C LEU A 378 7.49 0.64 27.11
N GLN A 379 7.77 -0.26 28.05
CA GLN A 379 7.57 -1.69 27.90
C GLN A 379 6.08 -2.02 27.68
N GLU A 380 5.20 -1.50 28.53
CA GLU A 380 3.74 -1.67 28.39
C GLU A 380 3.24 -1.14 27.05
N SER A 381 3.69 0.05 26.64
CA SER A 381 3.31 0.64 25.35
C SER A 381 3.82 -0.19 24.16
N TYR A 382 5.04 -0.74 24.25
CA TYR A 382 5.61 -1.60 23.22
C TYR A 382 4.83 -2.92 23.09
N GLU A 383 4.49 -3.57 24.21
CA GLU A 383 3.70 -4.80 24.23
C GLU A 383 2.28 -4.58 23.69
N ALA A 384 1.65 -3.47 24.06
CA ALA A 384 0.36 -3.07 23.53
C ALA A 384 0.39 -2.89 22.00
N ALA A 385 1.38 -2.16 21.48
CA ALA A 385 1.56 -1.96 20.04
C ALA A 385 1.87 -3.28 19.30
N GLN A 386 2.66 -4.17 19.91
CA GLN A 386 2.95 -5.49 19.34
C GLN A 386 1.70 -6.38 19.29
N SER A 387 0.85 -6.30 20.33
CA SER A 387 -0.45 -6.99 20.38
C SER A 387 -1.40 -6.45 19.32
N GLU A 388 -1.49 -5.12 19.15
CA GLU A 388 -2.30 -4.49 18.11
C GLU A 388 -1.83 -4.89 16.70
N GLN A 389 -0.50 -4.88 16.46
CA GLN A 389 0.09 -5.35 15.21
C GLN A 389 -0.30 -6.81 14.92
N LYS A 390 -0.15 -7.70 15.90
CA LYS A 390 -0.54 -9.11 15.77
C LYS A 390 -2.01 -9.23 15.40
N ASN A 391 -2.89 -8.57 16.16
CA ASN A 391 -4.33 -8.62 15.94
C ASN A 391 -4.72 -8.10 14.56
N LEU A 392 -4.07 -7.04 14.07
CA LEU A 392 -4.31 -6.51 12.74
C LEU A 392 -3.97 -7.51 11.63
N PHE A 393 -2.83 -8.21 11.73
CA PHE A 393 -2.50 -9.29 10.80
C PHE A 393 -3.52 -10.43 10.87
N LEU A 394 -3.94 -10.84 12.07
CA LEU A 394 -4.95 -11.88 12.24
C LEU A 394 -6.29 -11.50 11.59
N ILE A 395 -6.75 -10.26 11.77
CA ILE A 395 -7.96 -9.73 11.12
C ILE A 395 -7.82 -9.82 9.60
N ILE A 396 -6.70 -9.36 9.05
CA ILE A 396 -6.47 -9.39 7.60
C ILE A 396 -6.54 -10.83 7.06
N PHE A 397 -5.82 -11.76 7.68
CA PHE A 397 -5.81 -13.17 7.24
C PHE A 397 -7.17 -13.83 7.40
N GLN A 398 -7.87 -13.58 8.51
CA GLN A 398 -9.23 -14.07 8.73
C GLN A 398 -10.18 -13.55 7.65
N ARG A 399 -10.12 -12.25 7.32
CA ARG A 399 -10.95 -11.65 6.27
C ARG A 399 -10.65 -12.22 4.89
N PHE A 400 -9.39 -12.52 4.56
CA PHE A 400 -9.04 -13.23 3.33
C PHE A 400 -9.64 -14.62 3.28
N ILE A 401 -9.51 -15.39 4.36
CA ILE A 401 -10.06 -16.76 4.43
C ILE A 401 -11.56 -16.72 4.18
N ILE A 402 -12.30 -15.88 4.92
CA ILE A 402 -13.75 -15.73 4.76
C ILE A 402 -14.08 -15.33 3.31
N LEU A 403 -13.48 -14.25 2.80
CA LEU A 403 -13.80 -13.69 1.49
C LEU A 403 -13.55 -14.68 0.34
N LEU A 404 -12.43 -15.40 0.37
CA LEU A 404 -12.06 -16.35 -0.66
C LEU A 404 -12.87 -17.65 -0.57
N THR A 405 -13.10 -18.16 0.65
CA THR A 405 -13.94 -19.34 0.87
C THR A 405 -15.38 -19.08 0.43
N GLU A 406 -15.96 -17.93 0.76
CA GLU A 406 -17.29 -17.53 0.29
C GLU A 406 -17.37 -17.48 -1.24
N HIS A 407 -16.33 -16.96 -1.91
CA HIS A 407 -16.27 -16.93 -3.37
C HIS A 407 -16.21 -18.34 -3.97
N ILE A 408 -15.38 -19.22 -3.42
CA ILE A 408 -15.27 -20.62 -3.85
C ILE A 408 -16.64 -21.30 -3.73
N ILE A 409 -17.26 -21.25 -2.56
CA ILE A 409 -18.57 -21.86 -2.29
C ILE A 409 -19.66 -21.26 -3.21
N SER A 410 -19.64 -19.94 -3.44
CA SER A 410 -20.59 -19.28 -4.34
C SER A 410 -20.44 -19.75 -5.79
N CYS A 411 -19.21 -19.97 -6.25
CA CYS A 411 -18.96 -20.45 -7.61
C CYS A 411 -19.35 -21.93 -7.77
N GLU A 412 -19.00 -22.76 -6.79
CA GLU A 412 -19.33 -24.19 -6.76
C GLU A 412 -20.85 -24.41 -6.73
N SER A 413 -21.58 -23.67 -5.90
CA SER A 413 -23.05 -23.73 -5.85
C SER A 413 -23.73 -23.31 -7.17
N LYS A 414 -23.07 -22.46 -7.96
CA LYS A 414 -23.54 -22.04 -9.30
C LYS A 414 -23.05 -22.94 -10.43
N GLY A 415 -22.23 -23.95 -10.15
CA GLY A 415 -21.61 -24.81 -11.17
C GLY A 415 -20.61 -24.08 -12.07
N THR A 416 -20.06 -22.96 -11.61
CA THR A 416 -19.10 -22.12 -12.36
C THR A 416 -17.69 -22.29 -11.80
N SER A 417 -16.67 -22.08 -12.64
CA SER A 417 -15.28 -22.11 -12.17
C SER A 417 -15.00 -20.97 -11.20
N PHE A 418 -14.46 -21.29 -10.02
CA PHE A 418 -14.03 -20.28 -9.06
C PHE A 418 -12.74 -19.55 -9.47
N GLN A 419 -11.98 -20.11 -10.43
CA GLN A 419 -10.72 -19.57 -10.98
C GLN A 419 -10.95 -18.36 -11.89
N THR A 420 -11.65 -17.36 -11.36
CA THR A 420 -11.91 -16.09 -11.99
C THR A 420 -10.71 -15.16 -11.86
N ASN A 421 -10.62 -14.14 -12.71
CA ASN A 421 -9.61 -13.08 -12.60
C ASN A 421 -9.61 -12.42 -11.20
N TRP A 422 -10.79 -12.22 -10.62
CA TRP A 422 -10.94 -11.68 -9.26
C TRP A 422 -10.34 -12.61 -8.20
N PHE A 423 -10.58 -13.92 -8.29
CA PHE A 423 -10.03 -14.89 -7.34
C PHE A 423 -8.51 -14.98 -7.44
N ILE A 424 -7.97 -15.06 -8.66
CA ILE A 424 -6.52 -15.10 -8.91
C ILE A 424 -5.86 -13.84 -8.36
N HIS A 425 -6.42 -12.66 -8.64
CA HIS A 425 -5.91 -11.41 -8.08
C HIS A 425 -5.94 -11.41 -6.55
N SER A 426 -7.04 -11.84 -5.95
CA SER A 426 -7.23 -11.86 -4.49
C SER A 426 -6.26 -12.83 -3.80
N ILE A 427 -5.99 -14.00 -4.38
CA ILE A 427 -4.98 -14.95 -3.90
C ILE A 427 -3.58 -14.34 -3.99
N HIS A 428 -3.23 -13.67 -5.09
CA HIS A 428 -1.94 -12.99 -5.21
C HIS A 428 -1.77 -11.84 -4.21
N ARG A 429 -2.87 -11.20 -3.78
CA ARG A 429 -2.83 -10.18 -2.71
C ARG A 429 -2.58 -10.78 -1.33
N LEU A 430 -3.16 -11.95 -1.05
CA LEU A 430 -2.83 -12.73 0.14
C LEU A 430 -1.32 -13.09 0.15
N GLU A 431 -0.81 -13.63 -0.97
CA GLU A 431 0.61 -13.95 -1.13
C GLU A 431 1.50 -12.71 -0.93
N GLN A 432 1.12 -11.57 -1.52
CA GLN A 432 1.86 -10.31 -1.40
C GLN A 432 2.02 -9.86 0.05
N ILE A 433 1.02 -10.07 0.92
CA ILE A 433 1.11 -9.71 2.34
C ILE A 433 2.16 -10.56 3.06
N PHE A 434 2.19 -11.87 2.80
CA PHE A 434 3.22 -12.76 3.33
C PHE A 434 4.62 -12.36 2.87
N ILE A 435 4.76 -11.99 1.60
CA ILE A 435 6.03 -11.57 1.01
C ILE A 435 6.51 -10.24 1.63
N LEU A 436 5.69 -9.19 1.56
CA LEU A 436 6.11 -7.83 1.94
C LEU A 436 6.31 -7.66 3.44
N HIS A 437 5.58 -8.42 4.26
CA HIS A 437 5.63 -8.35 5.73
C HIS A 437 6.21 -9.61 6.37
N PHE A 438 7.03 -10.36 5.63
CA PHE A 438 7.62 -11.63 6.07
C PHE A 438 8.21 -11.56 7.48
N LYS A 439 9.04 -10.53 7.76
CA LYS A 439 9.73 -10.36 9.04
C LYS A 439 8.78 -10.20 10.23
N GLN A 440 7.60 -9.65 10.01
CA GLN A 440 6.57 -9.47 11.03
C GLN A 440 5.74 -10.74 11.16
N VAL A 441 5.21 -11.24 10.04
CA VAL A 441 4.28 -12.38 10.00
C VAL A 441 4.92 -13.67 10.50
N VAL A 442 6.22 -13.89 10.26
CA VAL A 442 6.94 -15.09 10.72
C VAL A 442 6.93 -15.26 12.24
N LYS A 443 6.78 -14.16 13.00
CA LYS A 443 6.67 -14.20 14.46
C LYS A 443 5.36 -14.81 14.93
N TYR A 444 4.34 -14.83 14.06
CA TYR A 444 2.99 -15.26 14.36
C TYR A 444 2.64 -16.61 13.72
N THR A 445 3.59 -17.28 13.06
CA THR A 445 3.35 -18.54 12.33
C THR A 445 2.61 -19.58 13.17
N SER A 446 3.01 -19.80 14.43
CA SER A 446 2.33 -20.78 15.29
C SER A 446 0.87 -20.40 15.58
N THR A 447 0.58 -19.11 15.78
CA THR A 447 -0.81 -18.66 15.95
C THR A 447 -1.61 -18.83 14.65
N LEU A 448 -1.00 -18.50 13.50
CA LEU A 448 -1.63 -18.63 12.19
C LEU A 448 -1.97 -20.09 11.85
N GLU A 449 -1.04 -21.00 12.08
CA GLU A 449 -1.20 -22.44 11.83
C GLU A 449 -2.28 -23.06 12.72
N ASN A 450 -2.33 -22.66 14.00
CA ASN A 450 -3.27 -23.24 14.97
C ASN A 450 -4.68 -22.64 14.89
N LEU A 451 -4.84 -21.38 14.47
CA LEU A 451 -6.13 -20.66 14.56
C LEU A 451 -6.75 -20.29 13.21
N LEU A 452 -5.96 -20.08 12.15
CA LEU A 452 -6.47 -19.55 10.89
C LEU A 452 -6.25 -20.52 9.72
N PHE A 453 -5.03 -21.00 9.52
CA PHE A 453 -4.64 -21.89 8.43
C PHE A 453 -4.57 -23.34 8.91
N THR A 454 -5.72 -23.84 9.38
CA THR A 454 -5.88 -25.21 9.89
C THR A 454 -6.16 -26.22 8.76
N SER A 455 -6.26 -27.50 9.10
CA SER A 455 -6.65 -28.56 8.14
C SER A 455 -7.99 -28.33 7.45
N ASP A 456 -8.87 -27.50 8.04
CA ASP A 456 -10.20 -27.19 7.51
C ASP A 456 -10.19 -26.02 6.53
N THR A 457 -9.05 -25.33 6.39
CA THR A 457 -8.90 -24.23 5.44
C THR A 457 -8.78 -24.78 4.01
N ASP A 458 -9.36 -24.08 3.05
CA ASP A 458 -9.33 -24.50 1.64
C ASP A 458 -7.87 -24.71 1.14
N PRO A 459 -7.61 -25.78 0.36
CA PRO A 459 -6.26 -26.12 -0.10
C PRO A 459 -5.55 -25.03 -0.90
N ASN A 460 -6.28 -24.16 -1.62
CA ASN A 460 -5.68 -23.06 -2.39
C ASN A 460 -5.06 -22.02 -1.45
N LEU A 461 -5.70 -21.74 -0.32
CA LEU A 461 -5.21 -20.80 0.69
C LEU A 461 -4.07 -21.43 1.50
N LEU A 462 -4.22 -22.70 1.89
CA LEU A 462 -3.16 -23.45 2.57
C LEU A 462 -1.88 -23.53 1.75
N LYS A 463 -1.99 -23.67 0.42
CA LYS A 463 -0.83 -23.64 -0.49
C LYS A 463 -0.03 -22.35 -0.35
N VAL A 464 -0.70 -21.19 -0.29
CA VAL A 464 -0.02 -19.89 -0.11
C VAL A 464 0.67 -19.83 1.25
N PHE A 465 0.01 -20.29 2.31
CA PHE A 465 0.60 -20.34 3.64
C PHE A 465 1.81 -21.28 3.72
N HIS A 466 1.73 -22.47 3.11
CA HIS A 466 2.85 -23.41 3.05
C HIS A 466 4.04 -22.87 2.24
N GLN A 467 3.78 -22.16 1.14
CA GLN A 467 4.84 -21.46 0.39
C GLN A 467 5.51 -20.38 1.24
N PHE A 468 4.75 -19.66 2.06
CA PHE A 468 5.33 -18.73 3.03
C PHE A 468 6.19 -19.46 4.08
N CYS A 469 5.70 -20.56 4.64
CA CYS A 469 6.43 -21.36 5.63
C CYS A 469 7.73 -21.98 5.06
N SER A 470 7.77 -22.34 3.77
CA SER A 470 8.97 -22.91 3.14
C SER A 470 10.10 -21.90 2.96
N LEU A 471 9.84 -20.60 3.01
CA LEU A 471 10.88 -19.57 3.04
C LEU A 471 11.71 -19.58 4.33
N ARG A 472 11.24 -20.29 5.37
CA ARG A 472 11.97 -20.55 6.63
C ARG A 472 12.74 -21.88 6.61
N ALA A 473 12.33 -22.81 5.74
CA ALA A 473 12.75 -24.21 5.79
C ALA A 473 14.18 -24.43 5.31
#